data_AF-A0AAF3EL03-F1
#
_entry.id   AF-A0AAF3EL03-F1
#
_cell.length_a   1.000
_cell.length_b   1.000
_cell.length_c   1.000
_cell.angle_alpha   90.00
_cell.angle_beta   90.00
_cell.angle_gamma   90.00
#
_symmetry.space_group_name_H-M   'P 1'
#
loop_
_entity.id
_entity.type
_entity.pdbx_description
1 polymer ?
#
loop_
_entity_poly.entity_id
_entity_poly.type
_entity_poly.pdbx_seq_one_letter_code
_entity_poly.pdbx_strand_id
1 'polypeptide(L)'
;MNVDPVKEEKMDCVDLQTPMARKMSNEWSVKKSSTRSELVSSIETTHHEYDPYAILGLDAGADVAEVKKKYRDLSKKHHPDRGGDPIEFDKIAKAYQALTDDEARENWEKYGNPDGPTAKTFGIALPKWLVSKEYGLWVLAFYGLIFMIVLPVGVGFWWYNSIKYNHDKVLLDTTQLFFYFLHKTPKMEINRMLMVLTGALEVWKEHNKEIVERETDDFTLPTLMKHYPNLGENKKEKPLSFPYALKARILAYAYLGRHDLENDDLDVDQRYIISRVLRLVEEMISCTQQLTFYSQAKVPFETMKNVFKLMPMEPWPRTKESVSGASEAEDTNREDLEEDHEESDIEEDWSKPDKNLFETKTRETHTVHAPYYPSEKFEWWWLTLAFNDKKQRRLCAPVTPCKTLIDTQTFDLKFTAPEEKGVYSFTLGVHSDSYMDADYMMDIKLDVKEAKQAPPVKYEDTEEEEEQIEASSDEEYTEDDDSE
;
A
#
# COMPACT_ATOMS: atom_id res chain seq x y z
N MET A 1 -42.02 -15.87 -40.61
CA MET A 1 -41.19 -15.31 -41.70
C MET A 1 -39.77 -15.69 -41.38
N ASN A 2 -39.20 -16.60 -42.18
CA ASN A 2 -37.78 -16.94 -42.15
C ASN A 2 -36.99 -15.72 -42.64
N VAL A 3 -36.04 -15.26 -41.84
CA VAL A 3 -34.95 -14.41 -42.30
C VAL A 3 -33.68 -14.91 -41.60
N ASP A 4 -32.72 -15.30 -42.42
CA ASP A 4 -31.43 -15.90 -42.06
C ASP A 4 -30.56 -14.95 -41.20
N PRO A 5 -29.65 -15.49 -40.36
CA PRO A 5 -28.71 -14.69 -39.60
C PRO A 5 -27.53 -14.20 -40.47
N VAL A 6 -27.20 -12.92 -40.31
CA VAL A 6 -26.07 -12.24 -40.96
C VAL A 6 -24.75 -12.67 -40.29
N LYS A 7 -23.74 -12.83 -41.16
CA LYS A 7 -22.41 -13.39 -40.98
C LYS A 7 -21.57 -12.72 -39.88
N GLU A 8 -20.91 -13.55 -39.06
CA GLU A 8 -19.73 -13.19 -38.27
C GLU A 8 -18.50 -13.13 -39.22
N GLU A 9 -17.82 -11.99 -39.26
CA GLU A 9 -16.52 -11.84 -39.91
C GLU A 9 -15.42 -12.18 -38.89
N LYS A 10 -14.79 -13.35 -39.08
CA LYS A 10 -13.54 -13.73 -38.41
C LYS A 10 -12.40 -13.01 -39.11
N MET A 11 -11.59 -12.25 -38.36
CA MET A 11 -10.32 -11.73 -38.84
C MET A 11 -9.22 -12.69 -38.40
N ASP A 12 -8.52 -13.24 -39.40
CA ASP A 12 -7.47 -14.24 -39.24
C ASP A 12 -6.21 -13.62 -38.61
N CYS A 13 -5.76 -14.19 -37.50
CA CYS A 13 -4.45 -13.92 -36.92
C CYS A 13 -3.38 -14.67 -37.72
N VAL A 14 -2.36 -13.94 -38.18
CA VAL A 14 -1.22 -14.49 -38.93
C VAL A 14 -0.23 -15.14 -37.96
N ASP A 15 -0.01 -16.44 -38.16
CA ASP A 15 0.98 -17.28 -37.49
C ASP A 15 2.43 -16.85 -37.84
N LEU A 16 3.18 -16.42 -36.82
CA LEU A 16 4.65 -16.45 -36.83
C LEU A 16 5.12 -17.52 -35.85
N GLN A 17 5.39 -18.73 -36.37
CA GLN A 17 6.04 -19.82 -35.66
C GLN A 17 7.50 -19.94 -36.09
N THR A 18 8.42 -19.88 -35.12
CA THR A 18 9.68 -20.65 -35.10
C THR A 18 10.16 -20.78 -33.64
N PRO A 19 10.99 -21.79 -33.28
CA PRO A 19 10.61 -22.71 -32.21
C PRO A 19 11.72 -22.89 -31.16
N MET A 20 11.48 -22.52 -29.91
CA MET A 20 12.33 -22.97 -28.79
C MET A 20 11.51 -23.11 -27.50
N ALA A 21 10.74 -24.19 -27.40
CA ALA A 21 10.38 -24.79 -26.12
C ALA A 21 9.71 -26.15 -26.35
N ARG A 22 10.50 -27.22 -26.38
CA ARG A 22 9.96 -28.57 -26.14
C ARG A 22 10.96 -29.41 -25.35
N LYS A 23 10.80 -29.36 -24.04
CA LYS A 23 10.65 -30.58 -23.23
C LYS A 23 10.29 -30.18 -21.79
N MET A 24 9.55 -31.08 -21.16
CA MET A 24 9.15 -31.09 -19.74
C MET A 24 7.81 -30.45 -19.42
N SER A 25 6.76 -30.96 -20.06
CA SER A 25 5.50 -31.22 -19.35
C SER A 25 5.56 -32.64 -18.79
N ASN A 26 5.51 -32.76 -17.46
CA ASN A 26 4.65 -33.67 -16.70
C ASN A 26 5.15 -33.71 -15.26
N GLU A 27 4.19 -33.72 -14.33
CA GLU A 27 4.34 -33.79 -12.86
C GLU A 27 4.37 -32.43 -12.13
N TRP A 28 3.19 -31.84 -11.94
CA TRP A 28 2.94 -31.07 -10.72
C TRP A 28 1.82 -31.74 -9.93
N SER A 29 2.23 -32.74 -9.15
CA SER A 29 1.44 -33.27 -8.06
C SER A 29 1.52 -32.30 -6.89
N VAL A 30 0.36 -32.00 -6.32
CA VAL A 30 0.12 -31.14 -5.16
C VAL A 30 1.04 -31.54 -4.01
N LYS A 31 2.07 -30.72 -3.70
CA LYS A 31 2.80 -30.83 -2.43
C LYS A 31 2.16 -29.91 -1.41
N LYS A 32 1.37 -30.53 -0.52
CA LYS A 32 0.97 -29.98 0.78
C LYS A 32 2.20 -29.44 1.51
N SER A 33 2.01 -28.31 2.18
CA SER A 33 2.95 -27.71 3.11
C SER A 33 3.40 -28.73 4.15
N SER A 34 4.62 -29.26 4.00
CA SER A 34 5.29 -29.96 5.08
C SER A 34 5.80 -28.90 6.06
N THR A 35 5.39 -29.11 7.31
CA THR A 35 5.69 -28.28 8.45
C THR A 35 7.20 -28.23 8.69
N ARG A 36 7.66 -27.13 9.30
CA ARG A 36 9.04 -26.87 9.78
C ARG A 36 9.62 -27.96 10.72
N SER A 37 8.87 -29.02 10.96
CA SER A 37 9.19 -30.17 11.80
C SER A 37 9.90 -31.32 11.06
N GLU A 38 9.80 -31.44 9.72
CA GLU A 38 10.41 -32.55 8.97
C GLU A 38 11.80 -32.23 8.38
N LEU A 39 12.18 -30.95 8.27
CA LEU A 39 13.53 -30.57 7.82
C LEU A 39 14.61 -30.73 8.91
N VAL A 40 14.21 -31.11 10.12
CA VAL A 40 15.08 -31.26 11.29
C VAL A 40 15.48 -32.73 11.54
N SER A 41 14.90 -33.70 10.81
CA SER A 41 15.20 -35.13 10.98
C SER A 41 16.14 -35.74 9.93
N SER A 42 16.68 -34.95 9.00
CA SER A 42 17.63 -35.43 7.97
C SER A 42 19.01 -34.77 8.05
N ILE A 43 19.44 -34.45 9.27
CA ILE A 43 20.87 -34.49 9.61
C ILE A 43 21.05 -35.78 10.42
N GLU A 44 20.90 -36.91 9.75
CA GLU A 44 21.62 -38.10 10.19
C GLU A 44 23.09 -37.72 10.07
N THR A 45 23.67 -37.35 11.21
CA THR A 45 25.11 -37.20 11.34
C THR A 45 25.67 -38.58 11.08
N THR A 46 26.00 -38.88 9.83
CA THR A 46 26.88 -40.00 9.51
C THR A 46 28.17 -39.68 10.26
N HIS A 47 28.31 -40.25 11.45
CA HIS A 47 29.61 -40.39 12.10
C HIS A 47 30.44 -41.21 11.11
N HIS A 48 31.12 -40.52 10.19
CA HIS A 48 32.23 -41.13 9.48
C HIS A 48 33.28 -41.34 10.56
N GLU A 49 33.22 -42.52 11.17
CA GLU A 49 34.26 -43.01 12.05
C GLU A 49 35.58 -42.87 11.30
N TYR A 50 36.49 -42.08 11.85
CA TYR A 50 37.76 -41.79 11.20
C TYR A 50 38.57 -43.09 11.18
N ASP A 51 38.57 -43.80 10.06
CA ASP A 51 39.32 -45.04 9.89
C ASP A 51 40.63 -44.77 9.12
N PRO A 52 41.79 -44.76 9.80
CA PRO A 52 43.07 -44.52 9.15
C PRO A 52 43.48 -45.65 8.18
N TYR A 53 42.99 -46.89 8.36
CA TYR A 53 43.26 -48.00 7.43
C TYR A 53 42.47 -47.83 6.13
N ALA A 54 41.19 -47.46 6.22
CA ALA A 54 40.36 -47.17 5.05
C ALA A 54 40.90 -45.97 4.25
N ILE A 55 41.38 -44.92 4.92
CA ILE A 55 41.98 -43.74 4.26
C ILE A 55 43.25 -44.10 3.48
N LEU A 56 44.06 -45.05 3.98
CA LEU A 56 45.26 -45.54 3.29
C LEU A 56 44.99 -46.72 2.33
N GLY A 57 43.76 -47.23 2.30
CA GLY A 57 43.36 -48.39 1.49
C GLY A 57 44.06 -49.69 1.91
N LEU A 58 44.23 -49.88 3.21
CA LEU A 58 44.85 -51.05 3.83
C LEU A 58 43.82 -51.87 4.62
N ASP A 59 44.07 -53.16 4.81
CA ASP A 59 43.25 -54.01 5.67
C ASP A 59 43.55 -53.74 7.14
N ALA A 60 42.57 -53.96 8.01
CA ALA A 60 42.69 -53.70 9.44
C ALA A 60 43.78 -54.60 10.05
N GLY A 61 44.89 -53.99 10.49
CA GLY A 61 46.05 -54.70 11.06
C GLY A 61 47.24 -54.90 10.09
N ALA A 62 47.30 -54.18 8.98
CA ALA A 62 48.46 -54.15 8.10
C ALA A 62 49.76 -53.78 8.85
N ASP A 63 50.88 -54.41 8.49
CA ASP A 63 52.17 -54.18 9.16
C ASP A 63 52.68 -52.74 8.91
N VAL A 64 53.45 -52.21 9.86
CA VAL A 64 54.00 -50.85 9.80
C VAL A 64 54.87 -50.65 8.54
N ALA A 65 55.51 -51.71 8.04
CA ALA A 65 56.25 -51.66 6.78
C ALA A 65 55.33 -51.46 5.56
N GLU A 66 54.13 -52.05 5.56
CA GLU A 66 53.12 -51.89 4.50
C GLU A 66 52.46 -50.52 4.54
N VAL A 67 52.14 -50.02 5.75
CA VAL A 67 51.66 -48.65 6.00
C VAL A 67 52.63 -47.62 5.44
N LYS A 68 53.93 -47.76 5.74
CA LYS A 68 54.99 -46.88 5.20
C LYS A 68 55.12 -46.94 3.68
N LYS A 69 54.94 -48.12 3.09
CA LYS A 69 55.00 -48.30 1.63
C LYS A 69 53.83 -47.61 0.94
N LYS A 70 52.60 -47.86 1.40
CA LYS A 70 51.38 -47.25 0.85
C LYS A 70 51.35 -45.74 1.03
N TYR A 71 51.76 -45.24 2.18
CA TYR A 71 51.91 -43.80 2.41
C TYR A 71 52.87 -43.19 1.38
N ARG A 72 54.05 -43.76 1.15
CA ARG A 72 55.00 -43.24 0.15
C ARG A 72 54.43 -43.20 -1.27
N ASP A 73 53.60 -44.17 -1.63
CA ASP A 73 52.96 -44.23 -2.95
C ASP A 73 51.83 -43.20 -3.08
N LEU A 74 50.97 -43.10 -2.06
CA LEU A 74 49.87 -42.13 -2.01
C LEU A 74 50.37 -40.68 -1.88
N SER A 75 51.37 -40.43 -1.04
CA SER A 75 51.99 -39.10 -0.88
C SER A 75 52.64 -38.60 -2.16
N LYS A 76 53.21 -39.48 -2.99
CA LYS A 76 53.77 -39.08 -4.30
C LYS A 76 52.68 -38.68 -5.29
N LYS A 77 51.52 -39.33 -5.21
CA LYS A 77 50.38 -39.12 -6.10
C LYS A 77 49.57 -37.89 -5.72
N HIS A 78 49.34 -37.68 -4.42
CA HIS A 78 48.54 -36.57 -3.88
C HIS A 78 49.39 -35.42 -3.35
N HIS A 79 50.68 -35.35 -3.73
CA HIS A 79 51.55 -34.24 -3.29
C HIS A 79 51.04 -32.90 -3.85
N PRO A 80 50.92 -31.84 -3.03
CA PRO A 80 50.41 -30.53 -3.49
C PRO A 80 51.29 -29.94 -4.60
N ASP A 81 52.62 -30.06 -4.51
CA ASP A 81 53.54 -29.59 -5.56
C ASP A 81 53.42 -30.33 -6.92
N ARG A 82 52.70 -31.44 -6.97
CA ARG A 82 52.48 -32.24 -8.19
C ARG A 82 51.03 -32.21 -8.66
N GLY A 83 50.23 -31.27 -8.14
CA GLY A 83 48.84 -31.07 -8.54
C GLY A 83 47.82 -31.89 -7.74
N GLY A 84 48.18 -32.43 -6.57
CA GLY A 84 47.24 -33.10 -5.65
C GLY A 84 46.47 -32.12 -4.75
N ASP A 85 45.33 -32.57 -4.21
CA ASP A 85 44.52 -31.79 -3.27
C ASP A 85 45.19 -31.71 -1.89
N PRO A 86 45.50 -30.51 -1.36
CA PRO A 86 46.03 -30.33 -0.01
C PRO A 86 45.18 -30.98 1.09
N ILE A 87 43.85 -31.03 0.91
CA ILE A 87 42.92 -31.59 1.90
C ILE A 87 43.04 -33.11 1.96
N GLU A 88 43.15 -33.79 0.81
CA GLU A 88 43.37 -35.24 0.77
C GLU A 88 44.75 -35.62 1.30
N PHE A 89 45.78 -34.83 0.96
CA PHE A 89 47.13 -35.06 1.47
C PHE A 89 47.20 -34.97 3.00
N ASP A 90 46.54 -33.98 3.61
CA ASP A 90 46.47 -33.84 5.07
C ASP A 90 45.77 -35.04 5.72
N LYS A 91 44.68 -35.55 5.13
CA LYS A 91 44.00 -36.78 5.60
C LYS A 91 44.91 -38.00 5.53
N ILE A 92 45.65 -38.18 4.44
CA ILE A 92 46.61 -39.28 4.26
C ILE A 92 47.76 -39.16 5.28
N ALA A 93 48.25 -37.95 5.54
CA ALA A 93 49.28 -37.69 6.53
C ALA A 93 48.80 -37.98 7.96
N LYS A 94 47.61 -37.53 8.33
CA LYS A 94 46.99 -37.82 9.64
C LYS A 94 46.68 -39.30 9.81
N ALA A 95 46.25 -40.00 8.75
CA ALA A 95 46.03 -41.45 8.80
C ALA A 95 47.34 -42.22 9.00
N TYR A 96 48.41 -41.79 8.33
CA TYR A 96 49.74 -42.36 8.56
C TYR A 96 50.25 -42.09 9.98
N GLN A 97 50.07 -40.88 10.52
CA GLN A 97 50.43 -40.53 11.89
C GLN A 97 49.66 -41.37 12.90
N ALA A 98 48.34 -41.53 12.72
CA ALA A 98 47.49 -42.37 13.57
C ALA A 98 47.96 -43.84 13.66
N LEU A 99 48.62 -44.36 12.61
CA LEU A 99 49.08 -45.76 12.56
C LEU A 99 50.58 -45.94 12.87
N THR A 100 51.36 -44.87 12.94
CA THR A 100 52.82 -44.96 13.13
C THR A 100 53.33 -44.31 14.39
N ASP A 101 52.58 -43.38 14.98
CA ASP A 101 52.90 -42.72 16.23
C ASP A 101 52.04 -43.26 17.37
N ASP A 102 52.65 -43.60 18.50
CA ASP A 102 51.98 -44.25 19.62
C ASP A 102 50.98 -43.30 20.32
N GLU A 103 51.30 -42.00 20.41
CA GLU A 103 50.41 -40.99 21.01
C GLU A 103 49.19 -40.70 20.13
N ALA A 104 49.40 -40.55 18.81
CA ALA A 104 48.32 -40.36 17.85
C ALA A 104 47.40 -41.60 17.76
N ARG A 105 47.97 -42.80 17.92
CA ARG A 105 47.23 -44.06 17.98
C ARG A 105 46.36 -44.16 19.22
N GLU A 106 46.89 -43.82 20.40
CA GLU A 106 46.11 -43.78 21.64
C GLU A 106 44.99 -42.72 21.56
N ASN A 107 45.27 -41.56 20.98
CA ASN A 107 44.27 -40.51 20.77
C ASN A 107 43.16 -40.96 19.81
N TRP A 108 43.52 -41.68 18.74
CA TRP A 108 42.55 -42.26 17.83
C TRP A 108 41.71 -43.34 18.51
N GLU A 109 42.34 -44.28 19.23
CA GLU A 109 41.65 -45.36 19.96
C GLU A 109 40.70 -44.81 21.05
N LYS A 110 41.03 -43.66 21.65
CA LYS A 110 40.27 -43.08 22.76
C LYS A 110 39.24 -42.03 22.36
N TYR A 111 39.51 -41.22 21.33
CA TYR A 111 38.69 -40.08 20.93
C TYR A 111 38.15 -40.17 19.50
N GLY A 112 38.51 -41.24 18.75
CA GLY A 112 38.05 -41.44 17.37
C GLY A 112 38.67 -40.48 16.36
N ASN A 113 39.74 -39.76 16.72
CA ASN A 113 40.49 -38.87 15.82
C ASN A 113 41.95 -38.74 16.32
N PRO A 114 42.98 -38.73 15.45
CA PRO A 114 44.38 -38.64 15.86
C PRO A 114 44.77 -37.34 16.58
N ASP A 115 44.02 -36.24 16.40
CA ASP A 115 44.35 -34.92 16.97
C ASP A 115 43.89 -34.73 18.44
N GLY A 116 43.23 -35.71 19.06
CA GLY A 116 42.74 -35.62 20.44
C GLY A 116 41.41 -34.83 20.62
N PRO A 117 40.99 -34.52 21.86
CA PRO A 117 39.67 -33.96 22.14
C PRO A 117 39.52 -32.54 21.59
N THR A 118 38.74 -32.38 20.52
CA THR A 118 38.50 -31.07 19.88
C THR A 118 37.43 -30.29 20.66
N ALA A 119 37.83 -29.58 21.72
CA ALA A 119 36.93 -28.67 22.43
C ALA A 119 36.69 -27.38 21.60
N LYS A 120 35.59 -27.34 20.83
CA LYS A 120 35.15 -26.11 20.16
C LYS A 120 34.58 -25.13 21.20
N THR A 121 35.33 -24.09 21.54
CA THR A 121 34.87 -23.01 22.42
C THR A 121 34.16 -21.93 21.61
N PHE A 122 32.86 -21.74 21.84
CA PHE A 122 32.11 -20.65 21.22
C PHE A 122 32.38 -19.34 21.98
N GLY A 123 33.23 -18.48 21.41
CA GLY A 123 33.42 -17.11 21.89
C GLY A 123 32.34 -16.20 21.31
N ILE A 124 31.66 -15.44 22.17
CA ILE A 124 30.78 -14.34 21.74
C ILE A 124 31.68 -13.18 21.31
N ALA A 125 31.53 -12.66 20.09
CA ALA A 125 32.37 -11.60 19.52
C ALA A 125 32.14 -10.19 20.11
N LEU A 126 31.54 -10.10 21.31
CA LEU A 126 31.30 -8.82 21.97
C LEU A 126 32.59 -8.31 22.63
N PRO A 127 32.87 -6.99 22.57
CA PRO A 127 34.02 -6.42 23.24
C PRO A 127 34.02 -6.73 24.73
N LYS A 128 35.16 -7.17 25.27
CA LYS A 128 35.30 -7.58 26.68
C LYS A 128 34.94 -6.49 27.69
N TRP A 129 35.01 -5.22 27.29
CA TRP A 129 34.67 -4.07 28.14
C TRP A 129 33.16 -3.90 28.34
N LEU A 130 32.33 -4.36 27.40
CA LEU A 130 30.86 -4.27 27.49
C LEU A 130 30.29 -5.25 28.53
N VAL A 131 30.98 -6.37 28.74
CA VAL A 131 30.60 -7.46 29.65
C VAL A 131 31.46 -7.47 30.93
N SER A 132 32.34 -6.48 31.12
CA SER A 132 33.17 -6.41 32.32
C SER A 132 32.31 -6.14 33.56
N LYS A 133 32.69 -6.68 34.73
CA LYS A 133 31.96 -6.48 35.99
C LYS A 133 31.90 -5.01 36.43
N GLU A 134 32.81 -4.18 35.94
CA GLU A 134 32.91 -2.76 36.26
C GLU A 134 31.85 -1.92 35.53
N TYR A 135 31.60 -2.20 34.25
CA TYR A 135 30.64 -1.46 33.44
C TYR A 135 29.32 -2.20 33.19
N GLY A 136 29.24 -3.50 33.47
CA GLY A 136 28.06 -4.32 33.21
C GLY A 136 26.79 -3.78 33.89
N LEU A 137 26.90 -3.26 35.12
CA LEU A 137 25.76 -2.65 35.82
C LEU A 137 25.30 -1.34 35.15
N TRP A 138 26.23 -0.51 34.69
CA TRP A 138 25.94 0.74 34.00
C TRP A 138 25.33 0.52 32.62
N VAL A 139 25.86 -0.46 31.87
CA VAL A 139 25.33 -0.87 30.55
C VAL A 139 23.92 -1.44 30.71
N LEU A 140 23.69 -2.28 31.73
CA LEU A 140 22.36 -2.81 32.02
C LEU A 140 21.38 -1.72 32.46
N ALA A 141 21.81 -0.78 33.30
CA ALA A 141 20.98 0.36 33.72
C ALA A 141 20.66 1.29 32.53
N PHE A 142 21.61 1.54 31.64
CA PHE A 142 21.41 2.32 30.43
C PHE A 142 20.43 1.65 29.48
N TYR A 143 20.58 0.34 29.26
CA TYR A 143 19.65 -0.44 28.45
C TYR A 143 18.24 -0.45 29.07
N GLY A 144 18.15 -0.63 30.40
CA GLY A 144 16.90 -0.53 31.15
C GLY A 144 16.24 0.84 31.00
N LEU A 145 17.01 1.93 31.05
CA LEU A 145 16.53 3.29 30.85
C LEU A 145 16.03 3.52 29.42
N ILE A 146 16.74 3.03 28.40
CA ILE A 146 16.28 3.11 27.02
C ILE A 146 14.96 2.38 26.85
N PHE A 147 14.87 1.14 27.35
CA PHE A 147 13.69 0.31 27.13
C PHE A 147 12.48 0.73 27.96
N MET A 148 12.69 1.24 29.18
CA MET A 148 11.59 1.66 30.06
C MET A 148 11.16 3.11 29.89
N ILE A 149 12.05 3.99 29.41
CA ILE A 149 11.77 5.43 29.29
C ILE A 149 11.81 5.87 27.83
N VAL A 150 12.96 5.70 27.17
CA VAL A 150 13.15 6.27 25.82
C VAL A 150 12.20 5.62 24.81
N LEU A 151 12.05 4.30 24.84
CA LEU A 151 11.18 3.58 23.92
C LEU A 151 9.70 3.92 24.18
N PRO A 152 9.14 3.85 25.41
CA PRO A 152 7.76 4.25 25.64
C PRO A 152 7.48 5.73 25.34
N VAL A 153 8.42 6.64 25.61
CA VAL A 153 8.28 8.06 25.29
C VAL A 153 8.32 8.29 23.78
N GLY A 154 9.26 7.65 23.07
CA GLY A 154 9.38 7.75 21.62
C GLY A 154 8.16 7.18 20.90
N VAL A 155 7.74 5.98 21.27
CA VAL A 155 6.52 5.35 20.75
C VAL A 155 5.28 6.16 21.13
N GLY A 156 5.20 6.66 22.36
CA GLY A 156 4.10 7.51 22.80
C GLY A 156 4.01 8.80 21.98
N PHE A 157 5.12 9.52 21.82
CA PHE A 157 5.16 10.75 21.02
C PHE A 157 4.80 10.50 19.56
N TRP A 158 5.36 9.46 18.95
CA TRP A 158 5.01 9.04 17.58
C TRP A 158 3.53 8.69 17.46
N TRP A 159 3.01 7.87 18.38
CA TRP A 159 1.61 7.46 18.39
C TRP A 159 0.69 8.66 18.53
N TYR A 160 0.86 9.50 19.55
CA TYR A 160 0.05 10.71 19.75
C TYR A 160 0.10 11.68 18.57
N ASN A 161 1.22 11.77 17.85
CA ASN A 161 1.31 12.58 16.65
C ASN A 161 0.62 11.90 15.45
N SER A 162 0.65 10.58 15.37
CA SER A 162 0.07 9.80 14.30
C SER A 162 -1.45 9.64 14.40
N ILE A 163 -2.03 9.48 15.61
CA ILE A 163 -3.48 9.20 15.75
C ILE A 163 -4.35 10.39 15.34
N LYS A 164 -3.78 11.60 15.30
CA LYS A 164 -4.51 12.83 14.98
C LYS A 164 -4.95 12.90 13.53
N TYR A 165 -4.33 12.12 12.65
CA TYR A 165 -4.56 12.17 11.22
C TYR A 165 -5.28 10.92 10.73
N ASN A 166 -6.13 11.12 9.72
CA ASN A 166 -6.75 10.05 8.95
C ASN A 166 -5.71 9.36 8.03
N HIS A 167 -6.10 8.26 7.39
CA HIS A 167 -5.30 7.57 6.37
C HIS A 167 -4.82 8.53 5.28
N ASP A 168 -5.68 9.46 4.86
CA ASP A 168 -5.35 10.47 3.85
C ASP A 168 -4.60 11.67 4.46
N LYS A 169 -3.95 11.47 5.62
CA LYS A 169 -3.16 12.43 6.41
C LYS A 169 -3.94 13.67 6.87
N VAL A 170 -5.28 13.71 6.74
CA VAL A 170 -6.14 14.86 7.11
C VAL A 170 -6.43 14.84 8.61
N LEU A 171 -6.42 15.99 9.27
CA LEU A 171 -6.72 16.09 10.69
C LEU A 171 -8.12 15.55 11.00
N LEU A 172 -8.24 14.66 11.98
CA LEU A 172 -9.53 14.06 12.37
C LEU A 172 -10.54 15.11 12.85
N ASP A 173 -10.09 16.18 13.51
CA ASP A 173 -10.97 17.26 13.95
C ASP A 173 -11.56 18.04 12.76
N THR A 174 -10.79 18.22 11.68
CA THR A 174 -11.29 18.77 10.40
C THR A 174 -12.33 17.83 9.78
N THR A 175 -12.09 16.53 9.84
CA THR A 175 -13.04 15.51 9.34
C THR A 175 -14.36 15.57 10.12
N GLN A 176 -14.31 15.68 11.45
CA GLN A 176 -15.50 15.88 12.30
C GLN A 176 -16.24 17.17 11.97
N LEU A 177 -15.50 18.26 11.67
CA LEU A 177 -16.08 19.52 11.23
C LEU A 177 -16.89 19.36 9.93
N PHE A 178 -16.34 18.64 8.96
CA PHE A 178 -17.03 18.35 7.70
C PHE A 178 -18.28 17.52 7.93
N PHE A 179 -18.20 16.45 8.74
CA PHE A 179 -19.38 15.67 9.12
C PHE A 179 -20.47 16.51 9.78
N TYR A 180 -20.10 17.39 10.70
CA TYR A 180 -21.05 18.28 11.38
C TYR A 180 -21.80 19.17 10.38
N PHE A 181 -21.10 19.84 9.47
CA PHE A 181 -21.73 20.74 8.50
C PHE A 181 -22.49 20.01 7.40
N LEU A 182 -21.96 18.90 6.89
CA LEU A 182 -22.67 18.06 5.91
C LEU A 182 -23.97 17.47 6.50
N HIS A 183 -23.97 17.11 7.78
CA HIS A 183 -25.17 16.63 8.47
C HIS A 183 -26.16 17.77 8.77
N LYS A 184 -25.67 18.93 9.23
CA LYS A 184 -26.50 20.09 9.59
C LYS A 184 -27.16 20.74 8.38
N THR A 185 -26.42 20.84 7.27
CA THR A 185 -26.89 21.39 6.00
C THR A 185 -26.60 20.38 4.89
N PRO A 186 -27.47 19.37 4.67
CA PRO A 186 -27.23 18.35 3.63
C PRO A 186 -27.23 18.92 2.21
N LYS A 187 -28.03 19.97 1.95
CA LYS A 187 -28.03 20.73 0.70
C LYS A 187 -27.10 21.92 0.85
N MET A 188 -25.92 21.86 0.24
CA MET A 188 -24.97 22.98 0.25
C MET A 188 -24.70 23.50 -1.15
N GLU A 189 -24.76 24.81 -1.27
CA GLU A 189 -24.29 25.56 -2.44
C GLU A 189 -22.77 25.69 -2.43
N ILE A 190 -22.17 25.91 -3.60
CA ILE A 190 -20.71 25.97 -3.82
C ILE A 190 -20.03 26.95 -2.86
N ASN A 191 -20.56 28.16 -2.72
CA ASN A 191 -20.00 29.20 -1.83
C ASN A 191 -19.97 28.75 -0.36
N ARG A 192 -20.99 28.00 0.06
CA ARG A 192 -21.10 27.48 1.42
C ARG A 192 -20.11 26.34 1.66
N MET A 193 -19.89 25.46 0.67
CA MET A 193 -18.85 24.43 0.78
C MET A 193 -17.45 25.01 0.80
N LEU A 194 -17.16 26.01 -0.03
CA LEU A 194 -15.88 26.72 0.01
C LEU A 194 -15.64 27.35 1.39
N MET A 195 -16.69 27.88 2.00
CA MET A 195 -16.65 28.41 3.36
C MET A 195 -16.38 27.33 4.42
N VAL A 196 -16.96 26.13 4.29
CA VAL A 196 -16.68 25.00 5.19
C VAL A 196 -15.25 24.48 5.00
N LEU A 197 -14.81 24.36 3.75
CA LEU A 197 -13.47 23.91 3.34
C LEU A 197 -12.37 24.83 3.89
N THR A 198 -12.54 26.15 3.72
CA THR A 198 -11.62 27.17 4.25
C THR A 198 -11.71 27.34 5.77
N GLY A 199 -12.75 26.79 6.40
CA GLY A 199 -12.88 26.67 7.85
C GLY A 199 -12.20 25.42 8.43
N ALA A 200 -11.49 24.63 7.62
CA ALA A 200 -10.71 23.49 8.09
C ALA A 200 -9.70 23.90 9.17
N LEU A 201 -9.56 23.05 10.20
CA LEU A 201 -8.69 23.34 11.34
C LEU A 201 -7.20 23.23 10.99
N GLU A 202 -6.85 22.63 9.84
CA GLU A 202 -5.48 22.57 9.33
C GLU A 202 -4.90 23.94 8.97
N VAL A 203 -5.78 24.91 8.68
CA VAL A 203 -5.41 26.31 8.37
C VAL A 203 -5.35 27.16 9.65
N TRP A 204 -5.57 26.55 10.81
CA TRP A 204 -5.55 27.26 12.08
C TRP A 204 -4.25 27.03 12.85
N LYS A 205 -3.65 28.14 13.30
CA LYS A 205 -2.39 28.16 14.06
C LYS A 205 -2.37 27.27 15.31
N GLU A 206 -3.51 27.12 15.99
CA GLU A 206 -3.62 26.27 17.19
C GLU A 206 -3.35 24.80 16.89
N HIS A 207 -3.76 24.33 15.71
CA HIS A 207 -3.59 22.94 15.29
C HIS A 207 -2.35 22.77 14.40
N ASN A 208 -1.90 23.85 13.76
CA ASN A 208 -0.78 23.84 12.82
C ASN A 208 0.16 25.04 13.05
N LYS A 209 1.36 24.76 13.58
CA LYS A 209 2.37 25.78 13.89
C LYS A 209 3.03 26.42 12.66
N GLU A 210 2.83 25.86 11.47
CA GLU A 210 3.34 26.42 10.21
C GLU A 210 2.57 27.68 9.79
N ILE A 211 1.33 27.85 10.29
CA ILE A 211 0.50 29.01 9.97
C ILE A 211 0.94 30.23 10.78
N VAL A 212 1.17 31.33 10.07
CA VAL A 212 1.54 32.62 10.66
C VAL A 212 0.32 33.55 10.70
N GLU A 213 0.05 34.08 11.89
CA GLU A 213 -0.95 35.14 12.12
C GLU A 213 -0.18 36.44 12.35
N ARG A 214 -0.43 37.46 11.52
CA ARG A 214 0.25 38.76 11.56
C ARG A 214 -0.77 39.85 11.87
N GLU A 215 -0.37 40.89 12.61
CA GLU A 215 -1.24 42.04 12.89
C GLU A 215 -1.55 42.86 11.62
N THR A 216 -0.69 42.78 10.59
CA THR A 216 -0.90 43.40 9.28
C THR A 216 -2.12 42.85 8.54
N ASP A 217 -2.56 41.64 8.89
CA ASP A 217 -3.70 40.98 8.26
C ASP A 217 -5.01 41.74 8.56
N ASP A 218 -5.11 42.37 9.74
CA ASP A 218 -6.29 43.13 10.16
C ASP A 218 -6.56 44.37 9.32
N PHE A 219 -5.54 44.89 8.62
CA PHE A 219 -5.66 46.07 7.74
C PHE A 219 -5.81 45.69 6.27
N THR A 220 -5.12 44.65 5.81
CA THR A 220 -5.09 44.22 4.41
C THR A 220 -6.33 43.42 4.03
N LEU A 221 -6.77 42.48 4.87
CA LEU A 221 -7.90 41.61 4.59
C LEU A 221 -9.22 42.37 4.40
N PRO A 222 -9.57 43.40 5.20
CA PRO A 222 -10.80 44.17 4.97
C PRO A 222 -10.82 44.92 3.64
N THR A 223 -9.66 45.31 3.12
CA THR A 223 -9.54 45.96 1.81
C THR A 223 -9.87 44.97 0.69
N LEU A 224 -9.29 43.77 0.75
CA LEU A 224 -9.60 42.66 -0.18
C LEU A 224 -11.06 42.21 -0.06
N MET A 225 -11.62 42.19 1.15
CA MET A 225 -13.00 41.76 1.39
C MET A 225 -14.03 42.63 0.65
N LYS A 226 -13.75 43.91 0.39
CA LYS A 226 -14.65 44.81 -0.35
C LYS A 226 -14.90 44.36 -1.79
N HIS A 227 -13.96 43.63 -2.39
CA HIS A 227 -14.11 43.11 -3.74
C HIS A 227 -15.07 41.91 -3.83
N TYR A 228 -15.39 41.28 -2.70
CA TYR A 228 -16.18 40.04 -2.65
C TYR A 228 -17.42 40.19 -1.74
N PRO A 229 -18.56 40.69 -2.25
CA PRO A 229 -19.73 41.00 -1.44
C PRO A 229 -20.42 39.78 -0.81
N ASN A 230 -20.26 38.58 -1.39
CA ASN A 230 -20.92 37.34 -0.92
C ASN A 230 -20.09 36.55 0.11
N LEU A 231 -18.96 37.08 0.58
CA LEU A 231 -18.04 36.36 1.46
C LEU A 231 -18.60 36.07 2.87
N GLY A 232 -19.63 36.83 3.27
CA GLY A 232 -20.15 36.94 4.63
C GLY A 232 -21.48 36.23 4.87
N GLU A 233 -21.89 35.26 4.04
CA GLU A 233 -23.06 34.44 4.36
C GLU A 233 -22.88 33.79 5.75
N ASN A 234 -23.74 34.14 6.71
CA ASN A 234 -23.77 33.61 8.08
C ASN A 234 -22.50 33.83 8.94
N LYS A 235 -22.10 35.10 9.13
CA LYS A 235 -20.94 35.57 9.96
C LYS A 235 -20.86 35.10 11.43
N LYS A 236 -21.81 34.31 11.95
CA LYS A 236 -21.89 33.97 13.38
C LYS A 236 -21.72 32.48 13.68
N GLU A 237 -21.52 31.65 12.66
CA GLU A 237 -21.40 30.22 12.84
C GLU A 237 -19.96 29.82 13.15
N LYS A 238 -19.72 29.40 14.40
CA LYS A 238 -18.41 28.89 14.82
C LYS A 238 -18.18 27.48 14.24
N PRO A 239 -16.95 27.13 13.83
CA PRO A 239 -15.74 27.94 13.82
C PRO A 239 -15.55 28.80 12.55
N LEU A 240 -16.47 28.74 11.58
CA LEU A 240 -16.39 29.43 10.29
C LEU A 240 -16.35 30.96 10.38
N SER A 241 -16.71 31.53 11.54
CA SER A 241 -16.64 32.96 11.83
C SER A 241 -15.33 33.42 12.47
N PHE A 242 -14.41 32.50 12.79
CA PHE A 242 -13.14 32.88 13.41
C PHE A 242 -12.20 33.58 12.41
N PRO A 243 -11.27 34.44 12.88
CA PRO A 243 -10.39 35.22 12.00
C PRO A 243 -9.58 34.37 11.02
N TYR A 244 -9.07 33.20 11.45
CA TYR A 244 -8.30 32.31 10.56
C TYR A 244 -9.15 31.81 9.38
N ALA A 245 -10.40 31.41 9.63
CA ALA A 245 -11.31 30.89 8.62
C ALA A 245 -11.72 32.00 7.64
N LEU A 246 -11.88 33.22 8.14
CA LEU A 246 -12.15 34.39 7.31
C LEU A 246 -10.94 34.74 6.43
N LYS A 247 -9.73 34.76 6.99
CA LYS A 247 -8.47 34.96 6.23
C LYS A 247 -8.36 33.92 5.12
N ALA A 248 -8.49 32.64 5.46
CA ALA A 248 -8.40 31.54 4.51
C ALA A 248 -9.43 31.64 3.39
N ARG A 249 -10.66 32.05 3.73
CA ARG A 249 -11.71 32.29 2.74
C ARG A 249 -11.36 33.43 1.81
N ILE A 250 -10.95 34.59 2.32
CA ILE A 250 -10.56 35.74 1.49
C ILE A 250 -9.46 35.34 0.51
N LEU A 251 -8.43 34.63 0.99
CA LEU A 251 -7.32 34.18 0.16
C LEU A 251 -7.76 33.15 -0.90
N ALA A 252 -8.65 32.22 -0.57
CA ALA A 252 -9.21 31.29 -1.55
C ALA A 252 -10.03 32.00 -2.64
N TYR A 253 -10.87 32.97 -2.27
CA TYR A 253 -11.61 33.78 -3.26
C TYR A 253 -10.67 34.66 -4.10
N ALA A 254 -9.62 35.22 -3.51
CA ALA A 254 -8.61 35.97 -4.26
C ALA A 254 -7.88 35.10 -5.28
N TYR A 255 -7.58 33.84 -4.93
CA TYR A 255 -6.96 32.87 -5.83
C TYR A 255 -7.90 32.49 -6.99
N LEU A 256 -9.16 32.15 -6.68
CA LEU A 256 -10.18 31.83 -7.68
C LEU A 256 -10.51 33.02 -8.58
N GLY A 257 -10.50 34.23 -8.03
CA GLY A 257 -10.76 35.49 -8.74
C GLY A 257 -9.54 36.07 -9.48
N ARG A 258 -8.36 35.43 -9.39
CA ARG A 258 -7.09 35.93 -9.95
C ARG A 258 -6.82 37.39 -9.59
N HIS A 259 -7.00 37.71 -8.31
CA HIS A 259 -6.67 39.02 -7.78
C HIS A 259 -5.24 38.99 -7.23
N ASP A 260 -4.39 39.85 -7.76
CA ASP A 260 -3.00 39.95 -7.30
C ASP A 260 -2.96 40.47 -5.85
N LEU A 261 -2.18 39.81 -5.01
CA LEU A 261 -1.98 40.22 -3.63
C LEU A 261 -0.85 41.24 -3.59
N GLU A 262 -1.10 42.42 -3.02
CA GLU A 262 -0.10 43.49 -2.93
C GLU A 262 1.08 43.16 -1.99
N ASN A 263 0.90 42.17 -1.10
CA ASN A 263 1.87 41.79 -0.08
C ASN A 263 2.36 40.36 -0.31
N ASP A 264 3.69 40.20 -0.45
CA ASP A 264 4.38 38.92 -0.61
C ASP A 264 4.08 37.94 0.53
N ASP A 265 3.86 38.44 1.76
CA ASP A 265 3.52 37.60 2.92
C ASP A 265 2.18 36.87 2.75
N LEU A 266 1.18 37.54 2.16
CA LEU A 266 -0.14 36.96 1.95
C LEU A 266 -0.14 35.96 0.80
N ASP A 267 0.76 36.14 -0.17
CA ASP A 267 0.97 35.20 -1.26
C ASP A 267 1.52 33.86 -0.74
N VAL A 268 2.48 33.90 0.20
CA VAL A 268 2.98 32.69 0.87
C VAL A 268 1.84 31.94 1.59
N ASP A 269 1.00 32.67 2.33
CA ASP A 269 -0.14 32.08 3.05
C ASP A 269 -1.19 31.51 2.08
N GLN A 270 -1.46 32.21 0.97
CA GLN A 270 -2.39 31.75 -0.07
C GLN A 270 -1.89 30.45 -0.71
N ARG A 271 -0.62 30.40 -1.14
CA ARG A 271 0.00 29.20 -1.71
C ARG A 271 -0.07 28.02 -0.74
N TYR A 272 0.18 28.25 0.54
CA TYR A 272 0.06 27.21 1.57
C TYR A 272 -1.37 26.64 1.61
N ILE A 273 -2.38 27.51 1.70
CA ILE A 273 -3.78 27.09 1.77
C ILE A 273 -4.19 26.32 0.51
N ILE A 274 -3.87 26.86 -0.68
CA ILE A 274 -4.25 26.23 -1.95
C ILE A 274 -3.59 24.86 -2.14
N SER A 275 -2.35 24.67 -1.68
CA SER A 275 -1.67 23.36 -1.72
C SER A 275 -2.41 22.28 -0.89
N ARG A 276 -3.13 22.69 0.17
CA ARG A 276 -3.87 21.78 1.06
C ARG A 276 -5.32 21.58 0.64
N VAL A 277 -5.89 22.55 -0.07
CA VAL A 277 -7.31 22.56 -0.44
C VAL A 277 -7.73 21.31 -1.21
N LEU A 278 -6.94 20.85 -2.20
CA LEU A 278 -7.29 19.65 -2.98
C LEU A 278 -7.52 18.44 -2.07
N ARG A 279 -6.59 18.20 -1.15
CA ARG A 279 -6.66 17.12 -0.16
C ARG A 279 -7.85 17.26 0.80
N LEU A 280 -8.21 18.49 1.17
CA LEU A 280 -9.41 18.76 1.96
C LEU A 280 -10.70 18.49 1.16
N VAL A 281 -10.70 18.74 -0.15
CA VAL A 281 -11.83 18.40 -1.03
C VAL A 281 -11.99 16.88 -1.12
N GLU A 282 -10.90 16.12 -1.23
CA GLU A 282 -10.95 14.64 -1.21
C GLU A 282 -11.59 14.10 0.07
N GLU A 283 -11.19 14.62 1.23
CA GLU A 283 -11.79 14.23 2.51
C GLU A 283 -13.27 14.64 2.58
N MET A 284 -13.63 15.81 2.03
CA MET A 284 -15.04 16.22 1.95
C MET A 284 -15.87 15.30 1.05
N ILE A 285 -15.32 14.77 -0.04
CA ILE A 285 -15.95 13.74 -0.89
C ILE A 285 -16.13 12.45 -0.08
N SER A 286 -15.08 12.00 0.61
CA SER A 286 -15.12 10.82 1.49
C SER A 286 -16.20 10.95 2.58
N CYS A 287 -16.25 12.09 3.27
CA CYS A 287 -17.27 12.40 4.28
C CYS A 287 -18.69 12.38 3.69
N THR A 288 -18.88 12.98 2.52
CA THR A 288 -20.18 13.04 1.82
C THR A 288 -20.65 11.63 1.44
N GLN A 289 -19.75 10.80 0.92
CA GLN A 289 -20.01 9.42 0.57
C GLN A 289 -20.36 8.59 1.81
N GLN A 290 -19.58 8.72 2.89
CA GLN A 290 -19.82 7.98 4.13
C GLN A 290 -21.18 8.33 4.73
N LEU A 291 -21.58 9.61 4.74
CA LEU A 291 -22.92 10.01 5.16
C LEU A 291 -24.00 9.43 4.26
N THR A 292 -23.75 9.33 2.95
CA THR A 292 -24.74 8.81 1.99
C THR A 292 -25.00 7.33 2.18
N PHE A 293 -23.97 6.52 2.49
CA PHE A 293 -24.11 5.06 2.61
C PHE A 293 -24.34 4.57 4.05
N TYR A 294 -23.69 5.20 5.04
CA TYR A 294 -23.70 4.69 6.42
C TYR A 294 -24.60 5.50 7.37
N SER A 295 -25.04 6.69 6.97
CA SER A 295 -25.93 7.52 7.79
C SER A 295 -27.35 7.57 7.22
N GLN A 296 -28.34 7.76 8.11
CA GLN A 296 -29.72 8.06 7.71
C GLN A 296 -29.85 9.44 7.04
N ALA A 297 -28.83 10.29 7.20
CA ALA A 297 -28.75 11.60 6.56
C ALA A 297 -28.50 11.45 5.06
N LYS A 298 -29.58 11.56 4.28
CA LYS A 298 -29.54 11.55 2.81
C LYS A 298 -28.93 12.85 2.29
N VAL A 299 -27.61 12.88 2.11
CA VAL A 299 -26.96 13.99 1.42
C VAL A 299 -27.35 13.94 -0.07
N PRO A 300 -27.92 15.02 -0.63
CA PRO A 300 -28.33 15.02 -2.03
C PRO A 300 -27.14 14.95 -2.98
N PHE A 301 -27.34 14.30 -4.13
CA PHE A 301 -26.31 14.18 -5.17
C PHE A 301 -25.81 15.55 -5.66
N GLU A 302 -26.63 16.59 -5.63
CA GLU A 302 -26.21 17.95 -6.01
C GLU A 302 -25.10 18.50 -5.11
N THR A 303 -25.12 18.18 -3.81
CA THR A 303 -24.05 18.57 -2.90
C THR A 303 -22.74 17.92 -3.34
N MET A 304 -22.74 16.61 -3.61
CA MET A 304 -21.56 15.89 -4.12
C MET A 304 -21.07 16.49 -5.45
N LYS A 305 -21.98 16.76 -6.40
CA LYS A 305 -21.64 17.41 -7.67
C LYS A 305 -20.98 18.77 -7.45
N ASN A 306 -21.49 19.56 -6.51
CA ASN A 306 -20.91 20.85 -6.20
C ASN A 306 -19.55 20.73 -5.46
N VAL A 307 -19.28 19.64 -4.73
CA VAL A 307 -17.93 19.33 -4.22
C VAL A 307 -16.97 19.06 -5.38
N PHE A 308 -17.38 18.28 -6.39
CA PHE A 308 -16.54 18.03 -7.57
C PHE A 308 -16.20 19.30 -8.34
N LYS A 309 -17.13 20.25 -8.45
CA LYS A 309 -16.86 21.57 -9.05
C LYS A 309 -15.80 22.40 -8.30
N LEU A 310 -15.48 22.07 -7.05
CA LEU A 310 -14.40 22.71 -6.29
C LEU A 310 -13.02 22.09 -6.57
N MET A 311 -12.95 20.93 -7.24
CA MET A 311 -11.69 20.26 -7.57
C MET A 311 -10.86 20.98 -8.64
N PRO A 312 -11.45 21.40 -9.79
CA PRO A 312 -10.72 22.19 -10.78
C PRO A 312 -10.56 23.62 -10.25
N MET A 313 -9.66 23.80 -9.29
CA MET A 313 -9.20 25.11 -8.83
C MET A 313 -8.22 25.74 -9.83
N GLU A 314 -8.48 25.55 -11.12
CA GLU A 314 -7.72 26.13 -12.23
C GLU A 314 -8.59 27.16 -12.97
N PRO A 315 -8.50 28.44 -12.60
CA PRO A 315 -9.03 29.50 -13.43
C PRO A 315 -8.27 29.60 -14.77
N TRP A 316 -9.03 29.74 -15.86
CA TRP A 316 -8.54 29.97 -17.24
C TRP A 316 -7.49 31.09 -17.30
N PRO A 317 -6.54 31.07 -18.25
CA PRO A 317 -5.67 32.23 -18.50
C PRO A 317 -6.53 33.47 -18.79
N ARG A 318 -6.20 34.62 -18.20
CA ARG A 318 -6.78 35.90 -18.63
C ARG A 318 -6.39 36.11 -20.09
N THR A 319 -7.29 35.84 -21.02
CA THR A 319 -7.23 36.51 -22.32
C THR A 319 -7.38 37.99 -22.03
N LYS A 320 -6.28 38.74 -22.17
CA LYS A 320 -6.37 40.20 -22.22
C LYS A 320 -7.28 40.53 -23.40
N GLU A 321 -8.48 41.01 -23.11
CA GLU A 321 -9.29 41.67 -24.12
C GLU A 321 -8.49 42.85 -24.71
N SER A 322 -8.67 43.06 -26.02
CA SER A 322 -8.01 44.03 -26.90
C SER A 322 -6.63 43.66 -27.49
N VAL A 323 -6.63 42.67 -28.38
CA VAL A 323 -6.13 42.95 -29.74
C VAL A 323 -7.21 42.53 -30.73
N SER A 324 -7.97 43.51 -31.19
CA SER A 324 -8.81 43.39 -32.37
C SER A 324 -7.91 43.15 -33.57
N GLY A 325 -8.02 41.96 -34.17
CA GLY A 325 -7.44 41.69 -35.49
C GLY A 325 -6.60 40.42 -35.55
N ALA A 326 -7.26 39.26 -35.56
CA ALA A 326 -6.78 38.11 -36.31
C ALA A 326 -8.00 37.26 -36.64
N SER A 327 -8.45 37.41 -37.89
CA SER A 327 -9.41 36.52 -38.55
C SER A 327 -8.88 35.09 -38.57
N GLU A 328 -9.83 34.16 -38.63
CA GLU A 328 -9.73 32.78 -39.10
C GLU A 328 -8.44 32.48 -39.89
N ALA A 329 -7.68 31.51 -39.40
CA ALA A 329 -6.69 30.79 -40.20
C ALA A 329 -6.85 29.30 -39.91
N GLU A 330 -7.43 28.61 -40.88
CA GLU A 330 -7.35 27.17 -41.05
C GLU A 330 -5.89 26.71 -41.16
N ASP A 331 -5.67 25.49 -40.65
CA ASP A 331 -4.81 24.43 -41.20
C ASP A 331 -3.61 24.85 -42.08
N THR A 332 -2.39 24.67 -41.57
CA THR A 332 -1.22 24.11 -42.28
C THR A 332 0.03 24.26 -41.42
N ASN A 333 0.45 23.17 -40.75
CA ASN A 333 1.79 22.60 -40.89
C ASN A 333 2.00 21.52 -39.84
N ARG A 334 1.93 20.29 -40.33
CA ARG A 334 2.52 19.11 -39.74
C ARG A 334 4.01 19.17 -40.11
N GLU A 335 4.84 19.60 -39.18
CA GLU A 335 6.27 19.37 -39.26
C GLU A 335 6.62 18.34 -38.19
N ASP A 336 7.15 17.22 -38.68
CA ASP A 336 7.63 16.08 -37.92
C ASP A 336 8.68 16.54 -36.92
N LEU A 337 8.41 16.35 -35.63
CA LEU A 337 9.44 16.45 -34.58
C LEU A 337 9.89 15.02 -34.27
N GLU A 338 11.10 14.74 -34.76
CA GLU A 338 11.88 13.54 -34.43
C GLU A 338 12.11 13.49 -32.92
N GLU A 339 11.79 12.35 -32.30
CA GLU A 339 12.07 12.04 -30.90
C GLU A 339 13.55 11.74 -30.72
N ASP A 340 14.33 12.73 -30.27
CA ASP A 340 15.66 12.50 -29.71
C ASP A 340 15.51 12.03 -28.26
N HIS A 341 15.56 10.72 -28.05
CA HIS A 341 15.77 10.11 -26.74
C HIS A 341 17.24 10.28 -26.32
N GLU A 342 17.57 11.39 -25.66
CA GLU A 342 18.80 11.50 -24.87
C GLU A 342 18.58 10.81 -23.51
N GLU A 343 19.08 9.58 -23.42
CA GLU A 343 19.25 8.83 -22.18
C GLU A 343 20.33 9.55 -21.33
N SER A 344 19.91 10.31 -20.31
CA SER A 344 20.83 10.95 -19.37
C SER A 344 20.93 10.12 -18.09
N ASP A 345 22.13 9.58 -17.87
CA ASP A 345 22.55 8.86 -16.68
C ASP A 345 22.33 9.71 -15.42
N ILE A 346 21.45 9.24 -14.53
CA ILE A 346 21.17 9.88 -13.24
C ILE A 346 22.31 9.56 -12.27
N GLU A 347 23.23 10.51 -12.07
CA GLU A 347 24.11 10.52 -10.89
C GLU A 347 23.27 10.86 -9.64
N GLU A 348 23.05 9.87 -8.77
CA GLU A 348 22.39 10.03 -7.47
C GLU A 348 23.25 10.89 -6.52
N ASP A 349 22.90 12.15 -6.36
CA ASP A 349 23.44 13.09 -5.38
C ASP A 349 22.77 12.87 -4.00
N TRP A 350 23.45 12.13 -3.11
CA TRP A 350 23.02 11.77 -1.76
C TRP A 350 23.02 12.92 -0.73
N SER A 351 23.12 14.19 -1.15
CA SER A 351 23.33 15.32 -0.23
C SER A 351 22.08 16.17 0.10
N LYS A 352 20.90 15.81 -0.40
CA LYS A 352 19.63 16.48 -0.05
C LYS A 352 18.85 15.67 1.00
N PRO A 353 18.36 16.28 2.09
CA PRO A 353 17.48 15.58 3.02
C PRO A 353 16.14 15.32 2.32
N ASP A 354 15.85 14.04 2.10
CA ASP A 354 14.59 13.54 1.52
C ASP A 354 13.38 14.17 2.20
N LYS A 355 12.67 15.03 1.45
CA LYS A 355 11.33 15.49 1.83
C LYS A 355 10.24 14.46 1.54
N ASN A 356 10.57 13.32 0.93
CA ASN A 356 9.61 12.34 0.43
C ASN A 356 9.72 10.94 1.08
N LEU A 357 10.05 10.87 2.37
CA LEU A 357 10.30 9.56 3.01
C LEU A 357 9.04 8.68 3.23
N PHE A 358 7.82 9.14 2.93
CA PHE A 358 6.60 8.33 3.10
C PHE A 358 5.49 8.65 2.10
N GLU A 359 5.79 8.56 0.80
CA GLU A 359 4.79 8.43 -0.28
C GLU A 359 4.65 6.96 -0.69
N THR A 360 3.88 6.19 0.08
CA THR A 360 3.55 4.80 -0.24
C THR A 360 2.42 4.75 -1.28
N LYS A 361 2.82 4.90 -2.56
CA LYS A 361 2.25 4.46 -3.84
C LYS A 361 2.51 5.56 -4.87
N THR A 362 3.47 5.33 -5.76
CA THR A 362 3.63 6.12 -6.99
C THR A 362 2.31 6.09 -7.75
N ARG A 363 1.69 7.26 -7.88
CA ARG A 363 0.42 7.52 -8.58
C ARG A 363 0.74 8.42 -9.76
N GLU A 364 1.57 7.89 -10.64
CA GLU A 364 2.06 8.63 -11.80
C GLU A 364 1.00 8.53 -12.89
N THR A 365 0.41 9.69 -13.20
CA THR A 365 -0.43 9.94 -14.37
C THR A 365 0.18 11.10 -15.14
N HIS A 366 -0.46 11.57 -16.21
CA HIS A 366 0.05 12.74 -16.93
C HIS A 366 0.07 13.99 -16.03
N THR A 367 1.13 14.78 -16.16
CA THR A 367 1.25 16.07 -15.47
C THR A 367 0.25 17.07 -16.03
N VAL A 368 -0.38 17.86 -15.17
CA VAL A 368 -1.40 18.84 -15.53
C VAL A 368 -0.76 20.21 -15.72
N HIS A 369 -1.15 20.92 -16.78
CA HIS A 369 -0.71 22.29 -17.02
C HIS A 369 -1.43 23.30 -16.11
N ALA A 370 -0.96 23.42 -14.86
CA ALA A 370 -1.55 24.28 -13.84
C ALA A 370 -0.56 25.36 -13.34
N PRO A 371 -0.27 26.43 -14.12
CA PRO A 371 0.84 27.36 -13.83
C PRO A 371 0.68 28.18 -12.54
N TYR A 372 -0.54 28.28 -12.01
CA TYR A 372 -0.83 29.02 -10.78
C TYR A 372 -0.98 28.12 -9.55
N TYR A 373 -1.01 26.80 -9.74
CA TYR A 373 -1.08 25.87 -8.63
C TYR A 373 0.32 25.74 -8.00
N PRO A 374 0.45 25.79 -6.67
CA PRO A 374 1.76 25.93 -6.03
C PRO A 374 2.62 24.65 -6.05
N SER A 375 2.02 23.49 -6.29
CA SER A 375 2.71 22.20 -6.37
C SER A 375 2.52 21.59 -7.75
N GLU A 376 3.37 20.63 -8.09
CA GLU A 376 3.14 19.80 -9.27
C GLU A 376 1.83 19.02 -9.10
N LYS A 377 1.03 18.96 -10.18
CA LYS A 377 -0.28 18.33 -10.18
C LYS A 377 -0.34 17.26 -11.26
N PHE A 378 -0.92 16.14 -10.88
CA PHE A 378 -1.16 14.99 -11.74
C PHE A 378 -2.66 14.85 -11.97
N GLU A 379 -3.06 14.34 -13.14
CA GLU A 379 -4.48 14.20 -13.47
C GLU A 379 -5.14 13.09 -12.65
N TRP A 380 -6.26 13.41 -11.99
CA TRP A 380 -7.11 12.42 -11.32
C TRP A 380 -8.53 12.45 -11.88
N TRP A 381 -9.11 11.27 -11.95
CA TRP A 381 -10.46 11.06 -12.45
C TRP A 381 -11.34 10.45 -11.37
N TRP A 382 -12.61 10.86 -11.32
CA TRP A 382 -13.55 10.42 -10.29
C TRP A 382 -14.75 9.77 -10.92
N LEU A 383 -14.97 8.49 -10.62
CA LEU A 383 -16.10 7.74 -11.13
C LEU A 383 -17.24 7.76 -10.11
N THR A 384 -18.43 8.09 -10.60
CA THR A 384 -19.67 8.18 -9.82
C THR A 384 -20.75 7.36 -10.51
N LEU A 385 -21.52 6.60 -9.74
CA LEU A 385 -22.69 5.90 -10.24
C LEU A 385 -23.91 6.34 -9.44
N ALA A 386 -24.83 7.02 -10.11
CA ALA A 386 -26.05 7.54 -9.49
C ALA A 386 -27.29 6.85 -10.06
N PHE A 387 -28.23 6.46 -9.20
CA PHE A 387 -29.57 6.06 -9.59
C PHE A 387 -30.45 7.28 -9.79
N ASN A 388 -31.14 7.31 -10.93
CA ASN A 388 -32.13 8.33 -11.26
C ASN A 388 -33.52 7.89 -10.78
N ASP A 389 -33.93 8.39 -9.62
CA ASP A 389 -35.33 8.32 -9.19
C ASP A 389 -36.12 9.49 -9.80
N LYS A 390 -37.45 9.35 -9.93
CA LYS A 390 -38.37 10.37 -10.50
C LYS A 390 -38.27 11.74 -9.82
N LYS A 391 -37.73 11.81 -8.60
CA LYS A 391 -37.63 13.04 -7.79
C LYS A 391 -36.19 13.48 -7.49
N GLN A 392 -35.22 12.57 -7.50
CA GLN A 392 -33.85 12.87 -7.06
C GLN A 392 -32.84 11.85 -7.57
N ARG A 393 -31.62 12.32 -7.81
CA ARG A 393 -30.47 11.44 -8.05
C ARG A 393 -29.88 11.01 -6.72
N ARG A 394 -29.49 9.74 -6.61
CA ARG A 394 -28.87 9.17 -5.41
C ARG A 394 -27.64 8.38 -5.79
N LEU A 395 -26.57 8.50 -5.02
CA LEU A 395 -25.37 7.71 -5.23
C LEU A 395 -25.66 6.23 -4.91
N CYS A 396 -25.22 5.32 -5.78
CA CYS A 396 -25.45 3.87 -5.66
C CYS A 396 -24.19 3.07 -5.35
N ALA A 397 -23.04 3.54 -5.85
CA ALA A 397 -21.74 2.97 -5.56
C ALA A 397 -20.84 4.01 -4.88
N PRO A 398 -19.92 3.60 -4.00
CA PRO A 398 -18.79 4.39 -3.59
C PRO A 398 -18.16 5.15 -4.76
N VAL A 399 -17.89 6.45 -4.58
CA VAL A 399 -17.09 7.22 -5.52
C VAL A 399 -15.71 6.59 -5.59
N THR A 400 -15.28 6.27 -6.81
CA THR A 400 -14.01 5.58 -7.04
C THR A 400 -13.01 6.56 -7.64
N PRO A 401 -11.93 6.93 -6.92
CA PRO A 401 -10.86 7.73 -7.50
C PRO A 401 -9.97 6.88 -8.40
N CYS A 402 -9.65 7.42 -9.57
CA CYS A 402 -8.70 6.91 -10.54
C CYS A 402 -7.51 7.87 -10.57
N LYS A 403 -6.36 7.41 -10.06
CA LYS A 403 -5.13 8.21 -9.92
C LYS A 403 -3.94 7.55 -10.60
N THR A 404 -4.20 6.66 -11.56
CA THR A 404 -3.19 5.84 -12.25
C THR A 404 -3.52 5.69 -13.73
N LEU A 405 -4.37 6.57 -14.28
CA LEU A 405 -4.71 6.54 -15.70
C LEU A 405 -3.54 7.10 -16.51
N ILE A 406 -3.15 6.36 -17.55
CA ILE A 406 -2.18 6.84 -18.56
C ILE A 406 -2.88 6.79 -19.91
N ASP A 407 -3.22 5.59 -20.40
CA ASP A 407 -3.90 5.42 -21.69
C ASP A 407 -5.30 4.81 -21.54
N THR A 408 -5.41 3.69 -20.83
CA THR A 408 -6.68 2.99 -20.64
C THR A 408 -6.67 2.21 -19.34
N GLN A 409 -7.74 2.34 -18.55
CA GLN A 409 -7.92 1.61 -17.31
C GLN A 409 -9.37 1.13 -17.16
N THR A 410 -9.55 -0.11 -16.75
CA THR A 410 -10.87 -0.70 -16.50
C THR A 410 -11.20 -0.63 -15.01
N PHE A 411 -12.45 -0.26 -14.68
CA PHE A 411 -12.94 -0.14 -13.31
C PHE A 411 -14.18 -1.00 -13.10
N ASP A 412 -14.17 -1.79 -12.02
CA ASP A 412 -15.30 -2.60 -11.59
C ASP A 412 -16.11 -1.88 -10.50
N LEU A 413 -17.22 -1.26 -10.88
CA LEU A 413 -18.13 -0.62 -9.93
C LEU A 413 -19.16 -1.62 -9.39
N LYS A 414 -19.03 -1.97 -8.11
CA LYS A 414 -19.94 -2.89 -7.42
C LYS A 414 -21.03 -2.13 -6.69
N PHE A 415 -22.29 -2.49 -6.92
CA PHE A 415 -23.46 -1.95 -6.23
C PHE A 415 -24.57 -2.99 -6.10
N THR A 416 -25.47 -2.80 -5.15
CA THR A 416 -26.60 -3.69 -4.93
C THR A 416 -27.72 -3.39 -5.92
N ALA A 417 -28.22 -4.42 -6.59
CA ALA A 417 -29.37 -4.28 -7.49
C ALA A 417 -30.66 -3.92 -6.71
N PRO A 418 -31.57 -3.15 -7.30
CA PRO A 418 -32.90 -2.90 -6.73
C PRO A 418 -33.67 -4.21 -6.45
N GLU A 419 -34.46 -4.22 -5.37
CA GLU A 419 -35.24 -5.41 -4.96
C GLU A 419 -36.45 -5.69 -5.88
N GLU A 420 -37.08 -4.63 -6.40
CA GLU A 420 -38.26 -4.74 -7.25
C GLU A 420 -37.86 -4.97 -8.71
N LYS A 421 -38.70 -5.71 -9.44
CA LYS A 421 -38.55 -5.88 -10.88
C LYS A 421 -38.92 -4.59 -11.61
N GLY A 422 -38.12 -4.20 -12.60
CA GLY A 422 -38.37 -3.00 -13.38
C GLY A 422 -37.17 -2.50 -14.15
N VAL A 423 -37.40 -1.48 -14.97
CA VAL A 423 -36.34 -0.79 -15.71
C VAL A 423 -35.88 0.40 -14.89
N TYR A 424 -34.64 0.33 -14.41
CA TYR A 424 -34.00 1.35 -13.61
C TYR A 424 -33.02 2.13 -14.48
N SER A 425 -33.01 3.46 -14.34
CA SER A 425 -32.07 4.33 -15.05
C SER A 425 -30.98 4.79 -14.09
N PHE A 426 -29.73 4.57 -14.48
CA PHE A 426 -28.53 4.99 -13.77
C PHE A 426 -27.79 6.01 -14.63
N THR A 427 -27.05 6.91 -14.01
CA THR A 427 -26.09 7.78 -14.68
C THR A 427 -24.69 7.46 -14.15
N LEU A 428 -23.81 7.02 -15.04
CA LEU A 428 -22.38 6.93 -14.81
C LEU A 428 -21.79 8.30 -15.11
N GLY A 429 -21.13 8.90 -14.12
CA GLY A 429 -20.41 10.16 -14.26
C GLY A 429 -18.92 9.97 -14.05
N VAL A 430 -18.12 10.45 -14.99
CA VAL A 430 -16.68 10.55 -14.90
C VAL A 430 -16.33 12.03 -14.82
N HIS A 431 -15.76 12.45 -13.69
CA HIS A 431 -15.44 13.85 -13.42
C HIS A 431 -13.93 14.02 -13.39
N SER A 432 -13.41 15.08 -14.02
CA SER A 432 -12.00 15.44 -13.92
C SER A 432 -11.77 16.33 -12.69
N ASP A 433 -10.66 16.13 -11.99
CA ASP A 433 -10.22 17.04 -10.93
C ASP A 433 -9.39 18.22 -11.45
N SER A 434 -8.94 18.13 -12.70
CA SER A 434 -7.92 18.99 -13.28
C SER A 434 -8.47 19.88 -14.35
N TYR A 435 -9.29 19.31 -15.23
CA TYR A 435 -9.80 20.03 -16.39
C TYR A 435 -11.25 20.43 -16.17
N MET A 436 -11.53 21.72 -16.39
CA MET A 436 -12.89 22.23 -16.48
C MET A 436 -13.58 21.65 -17.72
N ASP A 437 -14.90 21.40 -17.62
CA ASP A 437 -15.74 20.85 -18.69
C ASP A 437 -15.36 19.45 -19.19
N ALA A 438 -14.44 18.76 -18.51
CA ALA A 438 -14.08 17.36 -18.75
C ALA A 438 -14.94 16.39 -17.91
N ASP A 439 -16.23 16.69 -17.79
CA ASP A 439 -17.20 15.86 -17.07
C ASP A 439 -18.06 15.08 -18.08
N TYR A 440 -17.92 13.76 -18.06
CA TYR A 440 -18.65 12.86 -18.95
C TYR A 440 -19.77 12.15 -18.18
N MET A 441 -21.00 12.24 -18.70
CA MET A 441 -22.17 11.61 -18.09
C MET A 441 -22.82 10.67 -19.11
N MET A 442 -22.98 9.41 -18.73
CA MET A 442 -23.61 8.37 -19.55
C MET A 442 -24.79 7.76 -18.81
N ASP A 443 -25.96 7.78 -19.44
CA ASP A 443 -27.16 7.14 -18.89
C ASP A 443 -27.22 5.66 -19.29
N ILE A 444 -27.35 4.79 -18.29
CA ILE A 444 -27.40 3.33 -18.41
C ILE A 444 -28.76 2.85 -17.93
N LYS A 445 -29.42 1.99 -18.69
CA LYS A 445 -30.69 1.36 -18.30
C LYS A 445 -30.44 -0.08 -17.88
N LEU A 446 -30.86 -0.43 -16.68
CA LEU A 446 -30.79 -1.78 -16.13
C LEU A 446 -32.20 -2.38 -16.06
N ASP A 447 -32.43 -3.45 -16.81
CA ASP A 447 -33.66 -4.24 -16.74
C ASP A 447 -33.52 -5.32 -15.65
N VAL A 448 -34.10 -5.07 -14.49
CA VAL A 448 -34.07 -5.99 -13.34
C VAL A 448 -35.19 -7.01 -13.49
N LYS A 449 -34.79 -8.26 -13.75
CA LYS A 449 -35.69 -9.40 -13.84
C LYS A 449 -35.82 -10.09 -12.48
N GLU A 450 -36.95 -10.77 -12.28
CA GLU A 450 -37.23 -11.52 -11.07
C GLU A 450 -36.13 -12.57 -10.83
N ALA A 451 -35.60 -12.59 -9.60
CA ALA A 451 -34.56 -13.54 -9.23
C ALA A 451 -35.10 -14.97 -9.43
N LYS A 452 -34.32 -15.81 -10.10
CA LYS A 452 -34.65 -17.24 -10.16
C LYS A 452 -34.65 -17.75 -8.73
N GLN A 453 -35.73 -18.41 -8.31
CA GLN A 453 -35.77 -19.08 -7.01
C GLN A 453 -34.57 -20.01 -6.94
N ALA A 454 -33.72 -19.82 -5.92
CA ALA A 454 -32.64 -20.76 -5.68
C ALA A 454 -33.28 -22.14 -5.47
N PRO A 455 -32.74 -23.21 -6.09
CA PRO A 455 -33.22 -24.55 -5.78
C PRO A 455 -33.16 -24.73 -4.26
N PRO A 456 -34.19 -25.32 -3.63
CA PRO A 456 -34.15 -25.55 -2.19
C PRO A 456 -32.85 -26.27 -1.87
N VAL A 457 -32.08 -25.71 -0.95
CA VAL A 457 -30.93 -26.41 -0.38
C VAL A 457 -31.53 -27.67 0.23
N LYS A 458 -31.33 -28.80 -0.43
CA LYS A 458 -31.58 -30.09 0.19
C LYS A 458 -30.55 -30.18 1.30
N TYR A 459 -30.99 -29.89 2.52
CA TYR A 459 -30.35 -30.50 3.66
C TYR A 459 -30.58 -31.99 3.44
N GLU A 460 -29.50 -32.73 3.17
CA GLU A 460 -29.55 -34.17 3.38
C GLU A 460 -29.79 -34.31 4.87
N ASP A 461 -31.05 -34.54 5.23
CA ASP A 461 -31.41 -35.01 6.54
C ASP A 461 -30.60 -36.30 6.74
N THR A 462 -29.49 -36.22 7.47
CA THR A 462 -28.83 -37.37 8.11
C THR A 462 -29.77 -37.93 9.18
N GLU A 463 -31.00 -38.27 8.80
CA GLU A 463 -31.95 -39.06 9.60
C GLU A 463 -31.55 -40.55 9.62
N GLU A 464 -30.50 -40.95 8.89
CA GLU A 464 -29.98 -42.33 8.93
C GLU A 464 -28.92 -42.58 10.02
N GLU A 465 -28.47 -41.56 10.78
CA GLU A 465 -27.55 -41.77 11.91
C GLU A 465 -28.20 -41.63 13.31
N GLU A 466 -29.43 -41.12 13.42
CA GLU A 466 -30.13 -41.07 14.73
C GLU A 466 -30.82 -42.41 15.09
N GLU A 467 -31.18 -43.25 14.11
CA GLU A 467 -31.75 -44.59 14.39
C GLU A 467 -30.73 -45.62 14.94
N GLN A 468 -29.43 -45.34 14.89
CA GLN A 468 -28.40 -46.23 15.47
C GLN A 468 -27.98 -45.86 16.90
N ILE A 469 -28.45 -44.74 17.45
CA ILE A 469 -28.13 -44.33 18.83
C ILE A 469 -29.27 -44.68 19.80
N GLU A 470 -30.54 -44.74 19.36
CA GLU A 470 -31.66 -45.16 20.22
C GLU A 470 -31.80 -46.69 20.38
N ALA A 471 -31.16 -47.50 19.52
CA ALA A 471 -31.25 -48.96 19.60
C ALA A 471 -30.28 -49.63 20.61
N SER A 472 -29.54 -48.84 21.41
CA SER A 472 -28.50 -49.35 22.32
C SER A 472 -28.71 -49.00 23.80
N SER A 473 -29.79 -48.31 24.18
CA SER A 473 -29.99 -47.85 25.57
C SER A 473 -31.13 -48.50 26.35
N ASP A 474 -31.88 -49.44 25.78
CA ASP A 474 -32.94 -50.17 26.50
C ASP A 474 -32.45 -51.55 26.99
N GLU A 475 -31.48 -51.56 27.90
CA GLU A 475 -31.29 -52.69 28.84
C GLU A 475 -32.05 -52.39 30.14
N GLU A 476 -33.31 -52.81 30.11
CA GLU A 476 -34.10 -53.46 31.17
C GLU A 476 -33.45 -53.56 32.58
N TYR A 477 -33.84 -52.65 33.48
CA TYR A 477 -33.79 -52.88 34.94
C TYR A 477 -35.20 -53.22 35.42
N THR A 478 -35.47 -54.50 35.64
CA THR A 478 -36.65 -54.99 36.37
C THR A 478 -36.43 -54.81 37.87
N GLU A 479 -37.23 -53.94 38.49
CA GLU A 479 -37.42 -53.91 39.95
C GLU A 479 -38.38 -55.04 40.32
N ASP A 480 -37.85 -56.10 40.94
CA ASP A 480 -38.64 -57.11 41.65
C ASP A 480 -39.05 -56.56 43.02
N ASP A 481 -40.36 -56.51 43.23
CA ASP A 481 -41.03 -56.36 44.53
C ASP A 481 -41.12 -57.73 45.19
N ASP A 482 -40.44 -57.94 46.32
CA ASP A 482 -40.79 -59.01 47.26
C ASP A 482 -40.54 -58.55 48.69
N SER A 483 -41.64 -58.56 49.44
CA SER A 483 -41.74 -58.37 50.88
C SER A 483 -41.28 -59.60 51.66
N GLU A 484 -40.41 -59.41 52.67
CA GLU A 484 -40.53 -59.93 54.05
C GLU A 484 -39.55 -59.26 55.01
#